data_AF-A0A9W5F5Q2-F1
#
_entry.id   AF-A0A9W5F5Q2-F1
#
_cell.length_a   1.000
_cell.length_b   1.000
_cell.length_c   1.000
_cell.angle_alpha   90.00
_cell.angle_beta   90.00
_cell.angle_gamma   90.00
#
_symmetry.space_group_name_H-M   'P 1'
#
loop_
_entity.id
_entity.type
_entity.pdbx_description
1 polymer ?
#
loop_
_entity_poly.entity_id
_entity_poly.type
_entity_poly.pdbx_seq_one_letter_code
_entity_poly.pdbx_strand_id
1 'polypeptide(L)' 'MARELASDIEDIARTIAELALPGMRPKDLVDAVRKKHAAASKKEISRAAFYTVILAADEEPGRAEGLHELASVTRNELDE' A
#
# COMPACT_ATOMS: atom_id res chain seq x y z
N MET A 1 -19.49 -11.97 3.12
CA MET A 1 -19.02 -10.58 3.27
C MET A 1 -17.52 -10.49 3.59
N ALA A 2 -16.93 -11.28 4.50
CA ALA A 2 -15.49 -11.16 4.81
C ALA A 2 -14.53 -11.61 3.68
N ARG A 3 -14.97 -12.48 2.77
CA ARG A 3 -14.12 -13.07 1.72
C ARG A 3 -13.93 -12.17 0.50
N GLU A 4 -14.82 -11.19 0.27
CA GLU A 4 -14.71 -10.19 -0.82
C GLU A 4 -13.74 -9.05 -0.46
N LEU A 5 -13.78 -8.58 0.80
CA LEU A 5 -12.84 -7.57 1.32
C LEU A 5 -11.37 -8.03 1.33
N ALA A 6 -11.13 -9.34 1.47
CA ALA A 6 -9.78 -9.90 1.44
C ALA A 6 -9.20 -9.88 0.01
N SER A 7 -9.99 -10.29 -0.99
CA SER A 7 -9.62 -10.21 -2.40
C SER A 7 -9.34 -8.77 -2.84
N ASP A 8 -10.16 -7.81 -2.39
CA ASP A 8 -9.95 -6.39 -2.73
C ASP A 8 -8.64 -5.84 -2.15
N ILE A 9 -8.27 -6.25 -0.93
CA ILE A 9 -7.02 -5.83 -0.30
C ILE A 9 -5.80 -6.45 -0.96
N GLU A 10 -5.86 -7.73 -1.34
CA GLU A 10 -4.78 -8.40 -2.06
C GLU A 10 -4.53 -7.76 -3.44
N ASP A 11 -5.60 -7.38 -4.16
CA ASP A 11 -5.48 -6.73 -5.47
C ASP A 11 -4.92 -5.31 -5.37
N ILE A 12 -5.34 -4.54 -4.36
CA ILE A 12 -4.74 -3.24 -4.06
C ILE A 12 -3.27 -3.41 -3.66
N ALA A 13 -2.93 -4.45 -2.89
CA ALA A 13 -1.56 -4.72 -2.45
C ALA A 13 -0.64 -5.09 -3.63
N ARG A 14 -1.09 -5.96 -4.54
CA ARG A 14 -0.38 -6.24 -5.81
C ARG A 14 -0.10 -4.96 -6.58
N THR A 15 -1.11 -4.09 -6.67
CA THR A 15 -0.96 -2.80 -7.34
C THR A 15 0.03 -1.88 -6.64
N ILE A 16 0.05 -1.86 -5.30
CA ILE A 16 1.03 -1.10 -4.52
C ILE A 16 2.44 -1.65 -4.77
N ALA A 17 2.63 -2.97 -4.76
CA ALA A 17 3.92 -3.61 -5.00
C ALA A 17 4.51 -3.30 -6.39
N GLU A 18 3.65 -3.14 -7.40
CA GLU A 18 4.02 -2.75 -8.77
C GLU A 18 4.38 -1.27 -8.91
N LEU A 19 3.67 -0.39 -8.17
CA LEU A 19 3.78 1.06 -8.33
C LEU A 19 4.80 1.69 -7.38
N ALA A 20 5.06 1.08 -6.22
CA ALA A 20 5.95 1.62 -5.22
C ALA A 20 7.41 1.60 -5.71
N LEU A 21 8.01 2.79 -5.79
CA LEU A 21 9.42 2.99 -6.12
C LEU A 21 10.16 3.62 -4.93
N PRO A 22 11.46 3.32 -4.73
CA PRO A 22 12.27 4.00 -3.73
C PRO A 22 12.22 5.52 -3.90
N GLY A 23 11.98 6.26 -2.81
CA GLY A 23 11.87 7.73 -2.82
C GLY A 23 10.55 8.29 -3.38
N MET A 24 9.56 7.45 -3.71
CA MET A 24 8.24 7.91 -4.12
C MET A 24 7.48 8.54 -2.94
N ARG A 25 6.84 9.68 -3.16
CA ARG A 25 6.03 10.30 -2.11
C ARG A 25 4.73 9.50 -1.89
N PRO A 26 4.30 9.30 -0.64
CA PRO A 26 3.11 8.52 -0.33
C PRO A 26 1.82 9.02 -0.97
N LYS A 27 1.66 10.35 -1.12
CA LYS A 27 0.52 10.93 -1.84
C LYS A 27 0.48 10.52 -3.31
N ASP A 28 1.65 10.54 -3.98
CA ASP A 28 1.75 10.16 -5.38
C ASP A 28 1.41 8.66 -5.56
N LEU A 29 1.80 7.82 -4.60
CA LEU A 29 1.41 6.40 -4.61
C LEU A 29 -0.10 6.24 -4.43
N VAL A 30 -0.71 6.92 -3.45
CA VAL A 30 -2.16 6.84 -3.21
C VAL A 30 -2.95 7.28 -4.44
N ASP A 31 -2.52 8.38 -5.10
CA ASP A 31 -3.16 8.87 -6.32
C ASP A 31 -2.98 7.87 -7.48
N ALA A 32 -1.80 7.24 -7.61
CA ALA A 32 -1.56 6.22 -8.61
C ALA A 32 -2.40 4.95 -8.39
N VAL A 33 -2.55 4.51 -7.13
CA VAL A 33 -3.41 3.37 -6.76
C VAL A 33 -4.87 3.67 -7.07
N ARG A 34 -5.35 4.87 -6.74
CA ARG A 34 -6.74 5.30 -7.02
C ARG A 34 -7.08 5.39 -8.51
N LYS A 35 -6.10 5.63 -9.38
CA LYS A 35 -6.31 5.55 -10.84
C LYS A 35 -6.67 4.14 -11.31
N LYS A 36 -6.15 3.10 -10.65
CA LYS A 36 -6.50 1.69 -10.92
C LYS A 36 -7.68 1.20 -10.07
N HIS A 37 -7.83 1.72 -8.85
CA HIS A 37 -8.83 1.32 -7.85
C HIS A 37 -9.64 2.54 -7.38
N ALA A 38 -10.52 3.05 -8.24
CA ALA A 38 -11.26 4.29 -7.98
C ALA A 38 -12.17 4.22 -6.73
N ALA A 39 -12.63 3.03 -6.36
CA ALA A 39 -13.46 2.80 -5.19
C ALA A 39 -12.65 2.58 -3.89
N ALA A 40 -11.32 2.43 -3.97
CA ALA A 40 -10.52 2.12 -2.80
C ALA A 40 -10.48 3.29 -1.81
N SER A 41 -10.98 3.03 -0.60
CA SER A 41 -10.90 3.99 0.49
C SER A 41 -9.47 4.16 0.97
N LYS A 42 -9.18 5.30 1.62
CA LYS A 42 -7.87 5.56 2.24
C LYS A 42 -7.47 4.44 3.21
N LYS A 43 -8.44 3.90 3.97
CA LYS A 43 -8.21 2.80 4.92
C LYS A 43 -7.81 1.51 4.22
N GLU A 44 -8.44 1.19 3.10
CA GLU A 44 -8.10 -0.02 2.32
C GLU A 44 -6.70 0.09 1.72
N ILE A 45 -6.35 1.25 1.17
CA ILE A 45 -5.01 1.51 0.61
C ILE A 45 -3.94 1.39 1.70
N SER A 46 -4.15 1.99 2.87
CA SER A 46 -3.21 1.85 3.99
C SER A 46 -3.07 0.40 4.45
N ARG A 47 -4.17 -0.36 4.61
CA ARG A 47 -4.11 -1.79 4.97
C ARG A 47 -3.34 -2.59 3.92
N ALA A 48 -3.61 -2.36 2.65
CA ALA A 48 -2.95 -3.04 1.55
C ALA A 48 -1.45 -2.70 1.47
N ALA A 49 -1.05 -1.46 1.78
CA ALA A 49 0.35 -1.07 1.88
C ALA A 49 1.07 -1.85 2.99
N PHE A 50 0.50 -1.92 4.21
CA PHE A 50 1.06 -2.73 5.29
C PHE A 50 1.11 -4.22 4.96
N TYR A 51 0.05 -4.74 4.32
CA TYR A 51 0.03 -6.12 3.86
C TYR A 51 1.17 -6.40 2.86
N THR A 52 1.43 -5.47 1.95
CA THR A 52 2.55 -5.54 0.99
C THR A 52 3.91 -5.55 1.70
N VAL A 53 4.10 -4.75 2.75
CA VAL A 53 5.33 -4.76 3.57
C VAL A 53 5.56 -6.13 4.20
N ILE A 54 4.51 -6.72 4.79
CA ILE A 54 4.58 -8.01 5.47
C ILE A 54 4.97 -9.11 4.47
N LEU A 55 4.33 -9.14 3.29
CA LEU A 55 4.68 -10.09 2.24
C LEU A 55 6.11 -9.90 1.75
N ALA A 56 6.54 -8.66 1.52
CA ALA A 56 7.90 -8.36 1.10
C ALA A 56 8.94 -8.75 2.15
N ALA A 57 8.64 -8.64 3.44
CA ALA A 57 9.52 -9.06 4.53
C ALA A 57 9.68 -10.58 4.63
N ASP A 58 8.63 -11.33 4.27
CA ASP A 58 8.65 -12.80 4.23
C ASP A 58 9.43 -13.33 3.01
N GLU A 59 9.38 -12.60 1.88
CA GLU A 59 10.07 -12.97 0.64
C GLU A 59 11.52 -12.46 0.55
N GLU A 60 11.80 -11.20 0.93
CA GLU A 60 13.12 -10.58 0.83
C GLU A 60 13.31 -9.41 1.83
N PRO A 61 14.06 -9.60 2.93
CA PRO A 61 14.14 -8.63 4.04
C PRO A 61 14.55 -7.21 3.64
N GLY A 62 15.38 -7.03 2.62
CA GLY A 62 15.82 -5.72 2.13
C GLY A 62 14.73 -4.91 1.41
N ARG A 63 13.67 -5.57 0.91
CA ARG A 63 12.54 -4.91 0.25
C ARG A 63 11.52 -4.34 1.24
N ALA A 64 11.51 -4.88 2.47
CA ALA A 64 10.61 -4.46 3.53
C ALA A 64 10.92 -3.05 4.06
N GLU A 65 12.19 -2.64 4.12
CA GLU A 65 12.60 -1.32 4.64
C GLU A 65 12.01 -0.17 3.82
N GLY A 66 12.12 -0.21 2.49
CA GLY A 66 11.58 0.83 1.62
C GLY A 66 10.04 0.92 1.65
N LEU A 67 9.36 -0.20 1.88
CA LEU A 67 7.91 -0.23 2.02
C LEU A 67 7.46 0.23 3.41
N HIS A 68 8.24 -0.01 4.46
CA HIS A 68 7.91 0.39 5.83
C HIS A 68 7.88 1.92 6.01
N GLU A 69 8.80 2.64 5.38
CA GLU A 69 8.79 4.11 5.33
C GLU A 69 7.49 4.64 4.70
N LEU A 70 7.09 4.01 3.60
CA LEU A 70 5.90 4.35 2.83
C LEU A 70 4.61 4.09 3.60
N ALA A 71 4.55 2.97 4.33
CA ALA A 71 3.42 2.63 5.19
C ALA A 71 3.33 3.56 6.43
N SER A 72 4.47 3.97 7.00
CA SER A 72 4.51 4.86 8.16
C SER A 72 4.00 6.27 7.86
N VAL A 73 4.35 6.83 6.70
CA VAL A 73 3.93 8.19 6.32
C VAL A 73 2.44 8.28 6.00
N THR A 74 1.82 7.22 5.42
CA THR A 74 0.36 7.21 5.21
C THR A 74 -0.46 7.27 6.50
N ARG A 75 0.15 6.97 7.66
CA ARG A 75 -0.48 7.05 8.98
C ARG A 75 -0.43 8.44 9.61
N ASN A 76 0.54 9.30 9.23
CA ASN A 76 0.86 10.50 10.01
C ASN A 76 0.82 11.85 9.24
N GLU A 77 1.02 11.88 7.92
CA GLU A 77 1.24 13.15 7.18
C GLU A 77 0.08 13.60 6.27
N LEU A 78 -1.13 13.10 6.50
CA LEU A 78 -2.32 13.51 5.74
C LEU A 78 -3.37 14.20 6.61
N ASP A 79 -2.96 14.65 7.81
CA ASP A 79 -3.76 15.43 8.76
C ASP A 79 -3.26 16.90 8.89
N GLU A 80 -2.35 17.34 8.00
CA GLU A 80 -2.03 18.77 7.77
C GLU A 80 -2.37 19.19 6.33
#